data_AF-A0A7W2T8Q3-F1
#
_entry.id   AF-A0A7W2T8Q3-F1
#
_cell.length_a   1.000
_cell.length_b   1.000
_cell.length_c   1.000
_cell.angle_alpha   90.00
_cell.angle_beta   90.00
_cell.angle_gamma   90.00
#
_symmetry.space_group_name_H-M   'P 1'
#
loop_
_entity.id
_entity.type
_entity.pdbx_description
1 polymer ?
#
loop_
_entity_poly.entity_id
_entity_poly.type
_entity_poly.pdbx_seq_one_letter_code
_entity_poly.pdbx_strand_id
1 'polypeptide(L)'
;MWVFFLPVAKNYAIKSESTAKLCQRSPSSCLVKVNIELTQVQPKSRIWFSLMQFKLSSLFILQHSDELYQETKRWIDEEDLPIPFQVTLYMYYAKSLLSHGDLAEGKRYIYKAKAQLATMNEVYPSPIKLIEIANITNVYWRAT
;
A
#
# COMPACT_ATOMS: atom_id res chain seq x y z
N MET A 1 -45.80 40.48 22.08
CA MET A 1 -45.55 39.83 20.78
C MET A 1 -44.06 39.48 20.75
N TRP A 2 -43.68 38.24 21.08
CA TRP A 2 -42.27 37.82 21.15
C TRP A 2 -41.98 36.87 19.99
N VAL A 3 -41.12 37.30 19.06
CA VAL A 3 -40.66 36.47 17.93
C VAL A 3 -39.43 35.71 18.40
N PHE A 4 -39.58 34.39 18.60
CA PHE A 4 -38.45 33.50 18.79
C PHE A 4 -37.75 33.29 17.44
N PHE A 5 -36.56 33.86 17.29
CA PHE A 5 -35.63 33.46 16.23
C PHE A 5 -34.99 32.14 16.63
N LEU A 6 -35.42 31.04 16.01
CA LEU A 6 -34.70 29.77 16.06
C LEU A 6 -33.52 29.83 15.07
N PRO A 7 -32.29 29.46 15.48
CA PRO A 7 -31.19 29.35 14.55
C PRO A 7 -31.40 28.10 13.70
N VAL A 8 -31.51 28.28 12.37
CA VAL A 8 -31.44 27.19 11.42
C VAL A 8 -30.00 26.66 11.44
N ALA A 9 -29.80 25.52 12.09
CA ALA A 9 -28.54 24.78 12.00
C ALA A 9 -28.35 24.31 10.56
N LYS A 10 -27.43 24.95 9.83
CA LYS A 10 -26.97 24.47 8.52
C LYS A 10 -26.20 23.17 8.73
N ASN A 11 -26.85 22.05 8.46
CA ASN A 11 -26.18 20.77 8.27
C ASN A 11 -25.40 20.80 6.95
N TYR A 12 -24.14 21.23 7.01
CA TYR A 12 -23.20 20.93 5.94
C TYR A 12 -22.82 19.47 6.05
N ALA A 13 -23.45 18.60 5.26
CA ALA A 13 -22.97 17.24 5.07
C ALA A 13 -21.54 17.31 4.49
N ILE A 14 -20.53 17.14 5.35
CA ILE A 14 -19.14 17.08 4.93
C ILE A 14 -19.00 15.84 4.04
N LYS A 15 -18.85 16.05 2.73
CA LYS A 15 -18.60 14.98 1.77
C LYS A 15 -17.24 14.37 2.10
N SER A 16 -17.23 13.20 2.76
CA SER A 16 -15.99 12.52 3.11
C SER A 16 -15.26 12.11 1.83
N GLU A 17 -14.00 12.53 1.67
CA GLU A 17 -13.13 12.10 0.57
C GLU A 17 -12.94 10.58 0.60
N SER A 18 -12.99 9.90 -0.55
CA SER A 18 -12.76 8.45 -0.60
C SER A 18 -11.32 8.12 -0.25
N THR A 19 -11.09 6.98 0.43
CA THR A 19 -9.75 6.52 0.83
C THR A 19 -8.78 6.51 -0.34
N ALA A 20 -9.21 6.04 -1.51
CA ALA A 20 -8.39 6.02 -2.72
C ALA A 20 -7.91 7.43 -3.15
N LYS A 21 -8.78 8.46 -3.08
CA LYS A 21 -8.40 9.84 -3.45
C LYS A 21 -7.45 10.44 -2.42
N LEU A 22 -7.71 10.23 -1.14
CA LEU A 22 -6.80 10.68 -0.09
C LEU A 22 -5.41 10.07 -0.26
N CYS A 23 -5.35 8.77 -0.55
CA CYS A 23 -4.10 8.04 -0.71
C CYS A 23 -3.28 8.44 -1.92
N GLN A 24 -3.92 8.92 -2.99
CA GLN A 24 -3.21 9.50 -4.13
C GLN A 24 -2.60 10.87 -3.81
N ARG A 25 -3.21 11.63 -2.90
CA ARG A 25 -2.82 13.02 -2.61
C ARG A 25 -1.84 13.14 -1.43
N SER A 26 -2.00 12.34 -0.39
CA SER A 26 -1.23 12.46 0.85
C SER A 26 -0.94 11.09 1.44
N PRO A 27 0.28 10.55 1.24
CA PRO A 27 0.70 9.28 1.83
C PRO A 27 0.63 9.27 3.37
N SER A 28 0.97 10.39 4.02
CA SER A 28 0.88 10.51 5.48
C SER A 28 -0.57 10.44 5.98
N SER A 29 -1.48 11.20 5.37
CA SER A 29 -2.90 11.17 5.73
C SER A 29 -3.54 9.82 5.38
N CYS A 30 -3.10 9.20 4.28
CA CYS A 30 -3.50 7.85 3.91
C CYS A 30 -3.14 6.85 5.00
N LEU A 31 -1.88 6.82 5.44
CA LEU A 31 -1.39 5.88 6.43
C LEU A 31 -2.21 5.95 7.73
N VAL A 32 -2.54 7.16 8.19
CA VAL A 32 -3.41 7.37 9.35
C VAL A 32 -4.81 6.79 9.10
N LYS A 33 -5.45 7.17 7.99
CA LYS A 33 -6.82 6.74 7.66
C LYS A 33 -6.92 5.23 7.49
N VAL A 34 -6.02 4.60 6.73
CA VAL A 34 -6.08 3.16 6.47
C VAL A 34 -5.79 2.34 7.72
N ASN A 35 -4.91 2.81 8.62
CA ASN A 35 -4.69 2.14 9.90
C ASN A 35 -5.97 2.11 10.76
N ILE A 36 -6.77 3.18 10.74
CA ILE A 36 -8.07 3.20 11.42
C ILE A 36 -9.05 2.25 10.73
N GLU A 37 -9.21 2.35 9.40
CA GLU A 37 -10.17 1.54 8.64
C GLU A 37 -9.86 0.03 8.71
N LEU A 38 -8.58 -0.35 8.78
CA LEU A 38 -8.16 -1.75 8.94
C LEU A 38 -8.66 -2.38 10.24
N THR A 39 -8.91 -1.61 11.29
CA THR A 39 -9.48 -2.11 12.56
C THR A 39 -10.98 -2.39 12.47
N GLN A 40 -11.64 -1.91 11.42
CA GLN A 40 -13.09 -1.91 11.27
C GLN A 40 -13.60 -2.92 10.23
N VAL A 41 -12.69 -3.59 9.51
CA VAL A 41 -13.03 -4.52 8.44
C VAL A 41 -12.51 -5.92 8.75
N GLN A 42 -13.21 -6.92 8.23
CA GLN A 42 -12.82 -8.32 8.38
C GLN A 42 -11.41 -8.55 7.78
N PRO A 43 -10.45 -9.09 8.55
CA PRO A 43 -9.14 -9.47 8.03
C PRO A 43 -9.24 -10.42 6.84
N LYS A 44 -8.32 -10.26 5.88
CA LYS A 44 -8.27 -11.03 4.62
C LYS A 44 -9.52 -10.91 3.71
N SER A 45 -10.42 -9.96 3.97
CA SER A 45 -11.46 -9.60 3.01
C SER A 45 -10.89 -8.80 1.83
N ARG A 46 -11.64 -8.72 0.72
CA ARG A 46 -11.25 -7.88 -0.44
C ARG A 46 -10.99 -6.43 -0.07
N ILE A 47 -11.80 -5.86 0.84
CA ILE A 47 -11.65 -4.49 1.33
C ILE A 47 -10.37 -4.37 2.15
N TRP A 48 -10.12 -5.32 3.06
CA TRP A 48 -8.90 -5.36 3.86
C TRP A 48 -7.64 -5.41 2.99
N PHE A 49 -7.61 -6.25 1.95
CA PHE A 49 -6.47 -6.30 1.02
C PHE A 49 -6.28 -5.00 0.24
N SER A 50 -7.36 -4.27 -0.07
CA SER A 50 -7.27 -2.97 -0.72
C SER A 50 -6.64 -1.93 0.23
N LEU A 51 -7.07 -1.91 1.49
CA LEU A 51 -6.52 -1.03 2.53
C LEU A 51 -5.05 -1.35 2.84
N MET A 52 -4.70 -2.63 2.89
CA MET A 52 -3.31 -3.06 3.08
C MET A 52 -2.40 -2.60 1.94
N GLN A 53 -2.86 -2.66 0.69
CA GLN A 53 -2.06 -2.13 -0.43
C GLN A 53 -1.81 -0.62 -0.28
N PHE A 54 -2.80 0.16 0.14
CA PHE A 54 -2.62 1.58 0.43
C PHE A 54 -1.66 1.82 1.60
N LYS A 55 -1.75 1.03 2.67
CA LYS A 55 -0.82 1.09 3.81
C LYS A 55 0.62 0.87 3.35
N LEU A 56 0.88 -0.23 2.66
CA LEU A 56 2.21 -0.59 2.22
C LEU A 56 2.78 0.42 1.23
N SER A 57 1.96 0.91 0.28
CA SER A 57 2.38 1.95 -0.66
C SER A 57 2.72 3.26 0.05
N SER A 58 1.93 3.65 1.06
CA SER A 58 2.21 4.85 1.84
C SER A 58 3.52 4.74 2.62
N LEU A 59 3.74 3.61 3.29
CA LEU A 59 5.00 3.32 4.00
C LEU A 59 6.21 3.37 3.05
N PHE A 60 6.08 2.82 1.85
CA PHE A 60 7.11 2.88 0.81
C PHE A 60 7.40 4.32 0.36
N ILE A 61 6.37 5.11 0.02
CA ILE A 61 6.54 6.50 -0.44
C ILE A 61 7.16 7.37 0.65
N LEU A 62 6.77 7.16 1.91
CA LEU A 62 7.30 7.86 3.07
C LEU A 62 8.70 7.37 3.51
N GLN A 63 9.21 6.31 2.89
CA GLN A 63 10.50 5.68 3.22
C GLN A 63 10.58 5.14 4.66
N HIS A 64 9.45 4.71 5.23
CA HIS A 64 9.43 4.06 6.54
C HIS A 64 9.86 2.59 6.41
N SER A 65 11.14 2.35 6.11
CA SER A 65 11.69 1.03 5.76
C SER A 65 11.44 -0.05 6.81
N ASP A 66 11.54 0.32 8.08
CA ASP A 66 11.46 -0.64 9.19
C ASP A 66 10.01 -1.07 9.40
N GLU A 67 9.07 -0.13 9.43
CA GLU A 67 7.64 -0.43 9.46
C GLU A 67 7.21 -1.24 8.24
N LEU A 68 7.72 -0.89 7.06
CA LEU A 68 7.46 -1.61 5.82
C LEU A 68 7.97 -3.05 5.91
N TYR A 69 9.19 -3.26 6.43
CA TYR A 69 9.75 -4.59 6.67
C TYR A 69 8.86 -5.41 7.63
N GLN A 70 8.51 -4.85 8.79
CA GLN A 70 7.70 -5.56 9.78
C GLN A 70 6.28 -5.88 9.27
N GLU A 71 5.66 -4.98 8.50
CA GLU A 71 4.36 -5.26 7.90
C GLU A 71 4.46 -6.33 6.82
N THR A 72 5.41 -6.22 5.90
CA THR A 72 5.53 -7.19 4.80
C THR A 72 5.99 -8.57 5.27
N LYS A 73 6.91 -8.65 6.25
CA LYS A 73 7.38 -9.91 6.83
C LYS A 73 6.26 -10.76 7.44
N ARG A 74 5.23 -10.13 8.01
CA ARG A 74 4.09 -10.84 8.62
C ARG A 74 3.28 -11.68 7.64
N TRP A 75 3.34 -11.35 6.35
CA TRP A 75 2.50 -11.98 5.32
C TRP A 75 3.32 -12.70 4.26
N ILE A 76 4.65 -12.57 4.28
CA ILE A 76 5.50 -12.99 3.16
C ILE A 76 5.50 -14.50 2.92
N ASP A 77 5.24 -15.27 3.97
CA ASP A 77 5.17 -16.73 3.97
C ASP A 77 3.72 -17.23 3.89
N GLU A 78 2.73 -16.33 3.82
CA GLU A 78 1.33 -16.71 3.76
C GLU A 78 0.96 -17.17 2.34
N GLU A 79 0.42 -18.38 2.25
CA GLU A 79 -0.12 -18.95 1.02
C GLU A 79 -1.52 -18.36 0.73
N ASP A 80 -2.01 -18.50 -0.51
CA ASP A 80 -3.38 -18.10 -0.92
C ASP A 80 -3.75 -16.61 -0.79
N LEU A 81 -2.76 -15.72 -0.88
CA LEU A 81 -3.01 -14.29 -0.99
C LEU A 81 -3.47 -13.89 -2.42
N PRO A 82 -4.34 -12.87 -2.58
CA PRO A 82 -4.71 -12.38 -3.91
C PRO A 82 -3.49 -11.91 -4.71
N ILE A 83 -3.43 -12.29 -5.99
CA ILE A 83 -2.30 -11.99 -6.89
C ILE A 83 -1.87 -10.51 -6.84
N PRO A 84 -2.78 -9.51 -6.93
CA PRO A 84 -2.38 -8.10 -6.87
C PRO A 84 -1.69 -7.73 -5.55
N PHE A 85 -2.12 -8.33 -4.44
CA PHE A 85 -1.55 -8.11 -3.12
C PHE A 85 -0.17 -8.78 -3.00
N GLN A 86 -0.01 -10.01 -3.49
CA GLN A 86 1.28 -10.71 -3.52
C GLN A 86 2.35 -9.92 -4.27
N VAL A 87 2.02 -9.34 -5.43
CA VAL A 87 2.95 -8.48 -6.18
C VAL A 87 3.43 -7.32 -5.30
N THR A 88 2.51 -6.59 -4.68
CA THR A 88 2.82 -5.48 -3.79
C THR A 88 3.67 -5.92 -2.60
N LEU A 89 3.33 -7.06 -2.00
CA LEU A 89 4.02 -7.63 -0.86
C LEU A 89 5.47 -7.99 -1.20
N TYR A 90 5.71 -8.70 -2.30
CA TYR A 90 7.05 -9.07 -2.76
C TYR A 90 7.89 -7.85 -3.12
N MET A 91 7.31 -6.86 -3.82
CA MET A 91 8.02 -5.64 -4.20
C MET A 91 8.52 -4.88 -2.97
N TYR A 92 7.65 -4.67 -2.00
CA TYR A 92 7.96 -3.85 -0.85
C TYR A 92 8.78 -4.59 0.21
N TYR A 93 8.64 -5.91 0.33
CA TYR A 93 9.56 -6.72 1.12
C TYR A 93 10.97 -6.72 0.52
N ALA A 94 11.09 -6.87 -0.80
CA ALA A 94 12.39 -6.74 -1.46
C ALA A 94 13.02 -5.37 -1.21
N LYS A 95 12.25 -4.29 -1.36
CA LYS A 95 12.75 -2.94 -1.10
C LYS A 95 13.27 -2.78 0.32
N SER A 96 12.54 -3.28 1.31
CA SER A 96 12.94 -3.16 2.71
C SER A 96 14.18 -4.00 3.01
N LEU A 97 14.29 -5.23 2.49
CA LEU A 97 15.50 -6.06 2.58
C LEU A 97 16.75 -5.36 2.03
N LEU A 98 16.62 -4.74 0.84
CA LEU A 98 17.73 -3.99 0.25
C LEU A 98 18.16 -2.81 1.13
N SER A 99 17.20 -2.10 1.74
CA SER A 99 17.49 -1.02 2.70
C SER A 99 18.19 -1.52 3.97
N HIS A 100 17.98 -2.78 4.37
CA HIS A 100 18.65 -3.41 5.52
C HIS A 100 19.96 -4.13 5.15
N GLY A 101 20.38 -4.10 3.87
CA GLY A 101 21.61 -4.72 3.40
C GLY A 101 21.51 -6.20 3.04
N ASP A 102 20.32 -6.81 3.10
CA ASP A 102 20.11 -8.21 2.66
C ASP A 102 19.88 -8.27 1.14
N LEU A 103 20.97 -8.12 0.40
CA LEU A 103 20.93 -7.99 -1.07
C LEU A 103 20.49 -9.29 -1.75
N ALA A 104 20.92 -10.45 -1.25
CA ALA A 104 20.61 -11.74 -1.83
C ALA A 104 19.11 -12.05 -1.74
N GLU A 105 18.54 -11.85 -0.54
CA GLU A 105 17.13 -12.09 -0.31
C GLU A 105 16.26 -11.02 -0.98
N GLY A 106 16.69 -9.77 -0.94
CA GLY A 106 16.02 -8.68 -1.67
C GLY A 106 15.90 -9.00 -3.16
N LYS A 107 16.99 -9.48 -3.78
CA LYS A 107 16.99 -9.91 -5.19
C LYS A 107 16.02 -11.06 -5.44
N ARG A 108 15.98 -12.06 -4.55
CA ARG A 108 15.04 -13.19 -4.64
C ARG A 108 13.59 -12.71 -4.74
N TYR A 109 13.19 -11.76 -3.89
CA TYR A 109 11.83 -11.22 -3.91
C TYR A 109 11.55 -10.26 -5.07
N ILE A 110 12.55 -9.55 -5.61
CA ILE A 110 12.38 -8.82 -6.89
C ILE A 110 11.97 -9.77 -8.01
N TYR A 111 12.61 -10.95 -8.11
CA TYR A 111 12.25 -11.93 -9.14
C TYR A 111 10.86 -12.51 -8.91
N LYS A 112 10.49 -12.83 -7.67
CA LYS A 112 9.11 -13.26 -7.34
C LYS A 112 8.09 -12.19 -7.75
N ALA A 113 8.34 -10.92 -7.43
CA ALA A 113 7.48 -9.81 -7.83
C ALA A 113 7.33 -9.69 -9.36
N LYS A 114 8.44 -9.79 -10.10
CA LYS A 114 8.45 -9.73 -11.57
C LYS A 114 7.66 -10.87 -12.21
N ALA A 115 7.88 -12.10 -11.74
CA ALA A 115 7.15 -13.27 -12.23
C ALA A 115 5.64 -13.10 -12.00
N GLN A 116 5.24 -12.70 -10.80
CA GLN A 116 3.84 -12.52 -10.45
C GLN A 116 3.18 -11.34 -11.19
N LEU A 117 3.94 -10.26 -11.41
CA LEU A 117 3.46 -9.11 -12.18
C LEU A 117 3.28 -9.44 -13.67
N ALA A 118 4.12 -10.30 -14.24
CA ALA A 118 3.96 -10.77 -15.61
C ALA A 118 2.63 -11.52 -15.78
N THR A 119 2.32 -12.46 -14.87
CA THR A 119 1.03 -13.16 -14.85
C THR A 119 -0.15 -12.20 -14.69
N MET A 120 -0.01 -11.15 -13.87
CA MET A 120 -1.07 -10.16 -13.67
C MET A 120 -1.29 -9.28 -14.90
N ASN A 121 -0.23 -8.83 -15.57
CA ASN A 121 -0.30 -7.86 -16.67
C ASN A 121 -0.95 -8.43 -17.94
N GLU A 122 -0.98 -9.76 -18.11
CA GLU A 122 -1.76 -10.41 -19.18
C GLU A 122 -3.28 -10.17 -19.03
N VAL A 123 -3.74 -9.89 -17.81
CA VAL A 123 -5.16 -9.74 -17.46
C VAL A 123 -5.51 -8.31 -17.01
N TYR A 124 -4.61 -7.65 -16.28
CA TYR A 124 -4.78 -6.30 -15.73
C TYR A 124 -3.44 -5.54 -15.72
N PRO A 125 -3.13 -4.78 -16.78
CA PRO A 125 -1.89 -4.01 -16.86
C PRO A 125 -1.78 -2.98 -15.73
N SER A 126 -0.63 -2.95 -15.04
CA SER A 126 -0.31 -1.92 -14.04
C SER A 126 0.99 -1.19 -14.38
N PRO A 127 0.95 -0.12 -15.19
CA PRO A 127 2.13 0.66 -15.59
C PRO A 127 2.92 1.23 -14.40
N ILE A 128 2.22 1.66 -13.34
CA ILE A 128 2.86 2.20 -12.14
C ILE A 128 3.71 1.14 -11.44
N LYS A 129 3.21 -0.09 -11.26
CA LYS A 129 3.98 -1.18 -10.63
C LYS A 129 5.21 -1.56 -11.46
N LEU A 130 5.12 -1.49 -12.79
CA LEU A 130 6.29 -1.70 -13.67
C LEU A 130 7.39 -0.66 -13.42
N ILE A 131 7.01 0.62 -13.33
CA ILE A 131 7.95 1.72 -13.03
C ILE A 131 8.57 1.53 -11.64
N GLU A 132 7.77 1.18 -10.63
CA GLU A 132 8.26 0.92 -9.27
C GLU A 132 9.26 -0.23 -9.23
N ILE A 133 8.96 -1.38 -9.87
CA ILE A 133 9.91 -2.50 -9.96
C ILE A 133 11.20 -2.09 -10.67
N ALA A 134 11.13 -1.29 -11.73
CA ALA A 134 12.30 -0.80 -12.44
C ALA A 134 13.17 0.09 -11.53
N ASN A 135 12.55 0.98 -10.77
CA ASN A 135 13.24 1.86 -9.81
C ASN A 135 13.94 1.05 -8.70
N ILE A 136 13.25 0.04 -8.13
CA ILE A 136 13.84 -0.86 -7.13
C ILE A 136 15.02 -1.64 -7.74
N THR A 137 14.85 -2.14 -8.97
CA THR A 137 15.89 -2.89 -9.68
C THR A 137 17.14 -2.02 -9.94
N ASN A 138 16.96 -0.75 -10.32
CA ASN A 138 18.08 0.17 -10.57
C ASN A 138 18.89 0.45 -9.30
N VAL A 139 18.22 0.63 -8.15
CA VAL A 139 18.91 0.78 -6.85
C VAL A 139 19.78 -0.43 -6.53
N TYR A 140 19.29 -1.65 -6.79
CA TYR A 140 20.09 -2.86 -6.63
C TYR A 140 21.35 -2.83 -7.51
N TRP A 141 21.23 -2.54 -8.81
CA TRP A 141 22.38 -2.57 -9.73
C TRP A 141 23.44 -1.50 -9.45
N ARG A 142 23.12 -0.47 -8.66
CA ARG A 142 24.10 0.53 -8.21
C ARG A 142 24.86 0.12 -6.94
N ALA A 143 24.34 -0.86 -6.20
CA ALA A 143 24.89 -1.32 -4.93
C ALA A 143 25.79 -2.56 -5.06
N THR A 144 25.94 -3.11 -6.28
CA THR A 144 26.78 -4.25 -6.66
C THR A 144 27.85 -3.82 -7.64
#